data_AF-A0A377XI23-F1
#
_entry.id   AF-A0A377XI23-F1
#
_cell.length_a   1.000
_cell.length_b   1.000
_cell.length_c   1.000
_cell.angle_alpha   90.00
_cell.angle_beta   90.00
_cell.angle_gamma   90.00
#
_symmetry.space_group_name_H-M   'P 1'
#
loop_
_entity.id
_entity.type
_entity.pdbx_description
1 polymer ?
#
loop_
_entity_poly.entity_id
_entity_poly.type
_entity_poly.pdbx_seq_one_letter_code
_entity_poly.pdbx_strand_id
1 'polypeptide(L)'
;MSDEQQAQRVVPQLQAFNRAVPQNVMVFSLAGSLQLPGIPTIPAIEYSMDAMASRIVNWLTEKTDNPGGSPLRGDLIIPKH
;
A
#
# COMPACT_ATOMS: atom_id res chain seq x y z
N MET A 1 5.28 -6.13 0.36
CA MET A 1 6.16 -7.11 1.04
C MET A 1 6.78 -6.56 2.33
N SER A 2 7.28 -5.31 2.37
CA SER A 2 7.82 -4.70 3.60
C SER A 2 6.81 -4.66 4.74
N ASP A 3 5.58 -4.22 4.47
CA ASP A 3 4.59 -3.94 5.51
C ASP A 3 4.05 -5.22 6.18
N GLU A 4 3.85 -6.28 5.41
CA GLU A 4 3.50 -7.60 5.92
C GLU A 4 4.59 -8.18 6.82
N GLN A 5 5.86 -8.08 6.42
CA GLN A 5 6.98 -8.55 7.25
C GLN A 5 7.10 -7.77 8.56
N GLN A 6 6.81 -6.46 8.52
CA GLN A 6 6.73 -5.64 9.72
C GLN A 6 5.57 -6.10 10.62
N ALA A 7 4.39 -6.32 10.05
CA ALA A 7 3.23 -6.79 10.80
C ALA A 7 3.47 -8.16 11.47
N GLN A 8 4.10 -9.09 10.75
CA GLN A 8 4.47 -10.42 11.30
C GLN A 8 5.46 -10.32 12.47
N ARG A 9 6.39 -9.36 12.45
CA ARG A 9 7.35 -9.15 13.55
C ARG A 9 6.73 -8.48 14.77
N VAL A 10 5.72 -7.65 14.58
CA VAL A 10 5.06 -6.92 15.67
C VAL A 10 4.17 -7.83 16.52
N VAL A 11 3.52 -8.83 15.93
CA VAL A 11 2.65 -9.78 16.67
C VAL A 11 3.35 -10.45 17.86
N PRO A 12 4.52 -11.11 17.73
CA PRO A 12 5.20 -11.73 18.87
C PRO A 12 5.69 -10.68 19.89
N GLN A 13 6.01 -9.46 19.44
CA GLN A 13 6.39 -8.37 20.36
C GLN A 13 5.20 -7.95 21.22
N LEU A 14 4.02 -7.76 20.62
CA LEU A 14 2.79 -7.43 21.35
C LEU A 14 2.43 -8.53 22.36
N GLN A 15 2.57 -9.79 21.97
CA GLN A 15 2.37 -10.92 22.87
C GLN A 15 3.36 -10.89 24.05
N ALA A 16 4.63 -10.56 23.82
CA ALA A 16 5.63 -10.38 24.87
C ALA A 16 5.29 -9.24 25.85
N PHE A 17 4.52 -8.24 25.41
CA PHE A 17 3.98 -7.17 26.26
C PHE A 17 2.58 -7.45 26.82
N ASN A 18 2.14 -8.72 26.86
CA ASN A 18 0.82 -9.14 27.33
C ASN A 18 -0.36 -8.47 26.58
N ARG A 19 -0.15 -8.10 25.31
CA ARG A 19 -1.20 -7.60 24.41
C ARG A 19 -1.60 -8.73 23.47
N ALA A 20 -2.75 -9.34 23.75
CA ALA A 20 -3.32 -10.38 22.91
C ALA A 20 -3.76 -9.82 21.56
N VAL A 21 -3.36 -10.50 20.48
CA VAL A 21 -3.81 -10.24 19.10
C VAL A 21 -4.67 -11.42 18.67
N PRO A 22 -5.91 -11.21 18.18
CA PRO A 22 -6.56 -9.92 17.91
C PRO A 22 -7.38 -9.32 19.07
N GLN A 23 -7.47 -9.98 20.23
CA GLN A 23 -8.49 -9.66 21.26
C GLN A 23 -8.32 -8.27 21.89
N ASN A 24 -7.08 -7.87 22.16
CA ASN A 24 -6.79 -6.58 22.81
C ASN A 24 -6.30 -5.54 21.80
N VAL A 25 -5.61 -6.00 20.75
CA VAL A 25 -5.08 -5.16 19.66
C VAL A 25 -5.19 -5.94 18.36
N MET A 26 -5.68 -5.28 17.30
CA MET A 26 -5.74 -5.84 15.96
C MET A 26 -4.59 -5.29 15.11
N VAL A 27 -3.95 -6.16 14.32
CA VAL A 27 -2.82 -5.80 13.45
C VAL A 27 -3.24 -6.04 12.01
N PHE A 28 -2.98 -5.05 11.15
CA PHE A 28 -3.20 -5.14 9.72
C PHE A 28 -1.91 -4.84 8.96
N SER A 29 -1.67 -5.59 7.89
CA SER A 29 -0.69 -5.23 6.87
C SER A 29 -1.30 -4.22 5.88
N LEU A 30 -0.47 -3.39 5.26
CA LEU A 30 -0.89 -2.50 4.18
C LEU A 30 -0.45 -3.07 2.83
N ALA A 31 -1.28 -2.85 1.81
CA ALA A 31 -0.96 -3.18 0.42
C ALA A 31 -0.75 -4.68 0.12
N GLY A 32 -1.37 -5.55 0.92
CA GLY A 32 -1.48 -6.99 0.66
C GLY A 32 -1.00 -7.88 1.80
N SER A 33 -1.42 -9.14 1.75
CA SER A 33 -1.05 -10.18 2.71
C SER A 33 -0.20 -11.25 2.04
N LEU A 34 0.77 -11.79 2.76
CA LEU A 34 1.61 -12.90 2.27
C LEU A 34 1.19 -14.20 2.95
N GLN A 35 0.70 -15.15 2.17
CA GLN A 35 0.39 -16.49 2.67
C GLN A 35 1.66 -17.33 2.62
N LEU A 36 2.26 -17.58 3.80
CA LEU A 36 3.40 -18.48 3.96
C LEU A 36 2.96 -19.74 4.69
N PRO A 37 3.31 -20.95 4.21
CA PRO A 37 3.00 -22.20 4.90
C PRO A 37 3.51 -22.19 6.35
N GLY A 38 2.62 -22.46 7.30
CA GLY A 38 2.96 -22.52 8.73
C GLY A 38 3.02 -21.17 9.46
N ILE A 39 2.80 -20.05 8.76
CA ILE A 39 2.73 -18.72 9.39
C ILE A 39 1.28 -18.22 9.34
N PRO A 40 0.69 -17.80 10.47
CA PRO A 40 -0.64 -17.19 10.47
C PRO A 40 -0.69 -15.97 9.56
N THR A 41 -1.65 -15.96 8.64
CA THR A 41 -1.86 -14.87 7.69
C THR A 41 -2.33 -13.62 8.44
N ILE A 42 -1.64 -12.49 8.26
CA ILE A 42 -2.08 -11.20 8.78
C ILE A 42 -3.15 -10.63 7.84
N PRO A 43 -4.31 -10.16 8.35
CA PRO A 43 -5.27 -9.45 7.53
C PRO A 43 -4.64 -8.19 6.90
N ALA A 44 -4.88 -7.96 5.61
CA ALA A 44 -4.36 -6.79 4.92
C ALA A 44 -5.47 -5.81 4.53
N ILE A 45 -5.14 -4.52 4.58
CA ILE A 45 -5.94 -3.47 3.96
C ILE A 45 -5.42 -3.31 2.54
N GLU A 46 -6.21 -3.76 1.58
CA GLU A 46 -5.87 -3.71 0.16
C GLU A 46 -6.32 -2.39 -0.47
N TYR A 47 -5.44 -1.83 -1.27
CA TYR A 47 -5.74 -0.69 -2.12
C TYR A 47 -5.59 -1.16 -3.57
N SER A 48 -6.63 -0.97 -4.37
CA SER A 48 -6.54 -1.30 -5.79
C SER A 48 -5.60 -0.30 -6.48
N MET A 49 -4.40 -0.78 -6.82
CA MET A 49 -3.43 -0.02 -7.60
C MET A 49 -4.03 0.39 -8.94
N ASP A 50 -4.83 -0.48 -9.56
CA ASP A 50 -5.52 -0.18 -10.82
C ASP A 50 -6.54 0.95 -10.67
N ALA A 51 -7.33 0.95 -9.61
CA ALA A 51 -8.29 2.03 -9.35
C ALA A 51 -7.58 3.36 -9.08
N MET A 52 -6.46 3.33 -8.35
CA MET A 52 -5.66 4.53 -8.10
C MET A 52 -5.00 5.05 -9.38
N ALA A 53 -4.39 4.16 -10.18
CA ALA A 53 -3.80 4.51 -11.46
C ALA A 53 -4.84 5.09 -12.43
N SER A 54 -5.99 4.43 -12.55
CA SER A 54 -7.11 4.88 -13.39
C SER A 54 -7.60 6.26 -12.96
N ARG A 55 -7.74 6.50 -11.65
CA ARG A 55 -8.15 7.81 -11.11
C ARG A 55 -7.12 8.90 -11.44
N ILE A 56 -5.82 8.60 -11.32
CA ILE A 56 -4.75 9.55 -11.64
C ILE A 56 -4.76 9.88 -13.13
N VAL A 57 -4.87 8.87 -14.00
CA VAL A 57 -4.93 9.06 -15.46
C VAL A 57 -6.15 9.89 -15.84
N ASN A 58 -7.34 9.52 -15.37
CA ASN A 58 -8.57 10.28 -15.65
C ASN A 58 -8.45 11.73 -15.20
N TRP A 59 -7.90 11.98 -14.01
CA TRP A 59 -7.68 13.35 -13.51
C TRP A 59 -6.70 14.15 -14.37
N LEU A 60 -5.63 13.52 -14.87
CA LEU A 60 -4.69 14.17 -15.79
C LEU A 60 -5.37 14.49 -17.13
N THR A 61 -6.13 13.55 -17.69
CA THR A 61 -6.86 13.72 -18.96
C THR A 61 -7.91 14.83 -18.86
N GLU A 62 -8.71 14.85 -17.79
CA GLU A 62 -9.71 15.90 -17.54
C GLU A 62 -9.08 17.31 -17.45
N LYS A 63 -7.86 17.41 -16.89
CA LYS A 63 -7.12 18.68 -16.84
C LYS A 63 -6.59 19.13 -18.20
N THR A 64 -6.26 18.18 -19.09
CA THR A 64 -5.75 18.48 -20.43
C THR A 64 -6.84 18.76 -21.46
N ASP A 65 -8.06 18.26 -21.24
CA ASP A 65 -9.23 18.53 -22.11
C ASP A 65 -9.89 19.89 -21.84
N ASN A 66 -9.41 20.65 -20.85
CA ASN A 66 -9.82 22.04 -20.64
C ASN A 66 -9.05 22.94 -21.65
N PRO A 67 -9.71 23.68 -22.57
CA PRO A 67 -9.02 24.42 -23.64
C PRO A 67 -8.06 25.54 -23.20
N GLY A 68 -7.97 25.81 -21.88
CA GLY A 68 -7.04 26.76 -21.26
C GLY A 68 -6.03 26.11 -20.29
N GLY A 69 -5.99 24.78 -20.18
CA GLY A 69 -5.07 24.06 -19.30
C GLY A 69 -3.74 23.76 -20.00
N SER A 70 -2.63 24.32 -19.51
CA SER A 70 -1.29 24.00 -20.01
C SER A 70 -1.05 22.49 -19.99
N PRO A 71 -0.55 21.87 -21.08
CA PRO A 71 -0.30 20.44 -21.12
C PRO A 71 0.71 20.05 -20.04
N LEU A 72 0.31 19.11 -19.17
CA LEU A 72 1.20 18.52 -18.16
C LEU A 72 2.08 17.47 -18.85
N ARG A 73 3.24 17.89 -19.35
CA ARG A 73 4.27 17.00 -19.88
C ARG A 73 5.19 16.58 -18.72
N GLY A 74 5.20 15.29 -18.39
CA GLY A 74 6.19 14.73 -17.47
C GLY A 74 7.59 14.73 -18.12
N ASP A 75 8.61 15.08 -17.35
CA ASP A 75 10.00 15.01 -17.81
C ASP A 75 10.56 13.60 -17.58
N LEU A 76 11.17 13.03 -18.62
CA LEU A 76 11.91 11.79 -18.51
C LEU A 76 13.22 12.06 -17.76
N ILE A 77 13.30 11.63 -16.50
CA ILE A 77 14.55 11.69 -15.72
C ILE A 77 15.36 10.43 -16.03
N ILE A 78 16.44 10.59 -16.79
CA ILE A 78 17.44 9.53 -17.00
C ILE A 78 18.47 9.62 -15.87
N PRO A 79 18.64 8.59 -15.04
CA PRO A 79 19.66 8.59 -13.99
C PRO A 79 21.05 8.66 -14.63
N LYS A 80 21.92 9.53 -14.10
CA LYS A 80 23.34 9.54 -14.47
C LYS A 80 24.08 8.51 -13.62
N HIS A 81 24.86 7.66 -14.30
CA HIS A 81 25.81 6.73 -13.71
C HIS A 81 26.90 7.44 -12.92
#